data_AF-A0A8J5KNI0-F1
#
_entry.id   AF-A0A8J5KNI0-F1
#
_cell.length_a   1.000
_cell.length_b   1.000
_cell.length_c   1.000
_cell.angle_alpha   90.00
_cell.angle_beta   90.00
_cell.angle_gamma   90.00
#
_symmetry.space_group_name_H-M   'P 1'
#
loop_
_entity.id
_entity.type
_entity.pdbx_description
1 polymer ?
#
loop_
_entity_poly.entity_id
_entity_poly.type
_entity_poly.pdbx_seq_one_letter_code
_entity_poly.pdbx_strand_id
1 'polypeptide(L)'
;MRFYMHDTVSGASPSAVRVVRGPNSTGFSFGDVFVVDDPLTEGPAADSRAVGRAQGFYAFVSRRADAPALLLSLNLVFANASTVEVVGHDPLSAPVRELPVVGGSGAFRLALGYVLARTHKLDISTGDAVLEWELHLAGSNSTQGDLTAATAPSPNGSSSSSSSASYTVHLPLLFIFIVHVLTSKMEEGN
;
A
#
# COMPACT_ATOMS: atom_id res chain seq x y z
N MET A 1 6.09 12.83 7.04
CA MET A 1 6.96 12.58 5.87
C MET A 1 6.15 12.86 4.62
N ARG A 2 6.71 13.58 3.65
CA ARG A 2 6.04 13.88 2.38
C ARG A 2 6.71 13.14 1.23
N PHE A 3 5.92 12.59 0.33
CA PHE A 3 6.37 11.91 -0.89
C PHE A 3 5.26 11.94 -1.95
N TYR A 4 5.58 11.50 -3.16
CA TYR A 4 4.66 11.45 -4.29
C TYR A 4 4.50 10.00 -4.76
N MET A 5 3.26 9.53 -4.86
CA MET A 5 2.88 8.23 -5.40
C MET A 5 2.49 8.39 -6.88
N HIS A 6 3.02 7.51 -7.74
CA HIS A 6 2.81 7.55 -9.19
C HIS A 6 1.97 6.36 -9.63
N ASP A 7 0.65 6.55 -9.73
CA ASP A 7 -0.29 5.55 -10.23
C ASP A 7 -0.33 5.63 -11.76
N THR A 8 0.25 4.64 -12.43
CA THR A 8 0.32 4.58 -13.90
C THR A 8 -0.50 3.39 -14.39
N VAL A 9 -1.66 3.69 -14.97
CA VAL A 9 -2.60 2.72 -15.53
C VAL A 9 -2.30 2.46 -17.01
N SER A 10 -1.69 3.42 -17.70
CA SER A 10 -1.44 3.38 -19.13
C SER A 10 -0.01 3.02 -19.53
N GLY A 11 0.25 3.01 -20.84
CA GLY A 11 1.58 2.75 -21.40
C GLY A 11 1.96 1.28 -21.46
N ALA A 12 3.23 1.02 -21.83
CA ALA A 12 3.76 -0.33 -22.05
C ALA A 12 4.16 -1.05 -20.74
N SER A 13 4.31 -0.31 -19.65
CA SER A 13 4.73 -0.82 -18.35
C SER A 13 3.95 -0.13 -17.22
N PRO A 14 2.63 -0.40 -17.12
CA PRO A 14 1.80 0.18 -16.07
C PRO A 14 2.24 -0.31 -14.69
N SER A 15 2.11 0.55 -13.68
CA SER A 15 2.28 0.21 -12.26
C SER A 15 0.97 -0.22 -11.60
N ALA A 16 -0.16 0.10 -12.25
CA ALA A 16 -1.51 -0.25 -11.80
C ALA A 16 -2.26 -1.03 -12.87
N VAL A 17 -2.81 -2.20 -12.50
CA VAL A 17 -3.50 -3.09 -13.43
C VAL A 17 -4.89 -3.45 -12.91
N ARG A 18 -5.90 -3.25 -13.75
CA ARG A 18 -7.27 -3.67 -13.44
C ARG A 18 -7.39 -5.19 -13.47
N VAL A 19 -7.67 -5.78 -12.31
CA VAL A 19 -7.83 -7.23 -12.12
C VAL A 19 -9.28 -7.68 -12.02
N VAL A 20 -10.19 -6.79 -11.64
CA VAL A 20 -11.64 -7.03 -11.65
C VAL A 20 -12.31 -5.93 -12.44
N ARG A 21 -13.25 -6.32 -13.31
CA ARG A 21 -14.16 -5.40 -13.96
C ARG A 21 -15.50 -5.40 -13.24
N GLY A 22 -15.91 -4.24 -12.78
CA GLY A 22 -17.23 -4.02 -12.18
C GLY A 22 -18.37 -4.22 -13.19
N PRO A 23 -19.61 -4.44 -12.70
CA PRO A 23 -20.77 -4.57 -13.57
C PRO A 23 -20.94 -3.36 -14.49
N ASN A 24 -21.09 -3.60 -15.80
CA ASN A 24 -21.24 -2.55 -16.82
C ASN A 24 -20.08 -1.53 -16.87
N SER A 25 -18.86 -1.92 -16.48
CA SER A 25 -17.72 -1.01 -16.49
C SER A 25 -17.42 -0.47 -17.90
N THR A 26 -17.48 0.85 -18.05
CA THR A 26 -17.11 1.61 -19.27
C THR A 26 -15.81 2.40 -19.10
N GLY A 27 -15.01 2.07 -18.08
CA GLY A 27 -13.77 2.76 -17.74
C GLY A 27 -13.40 2.50 -16.29
N PHE A 28 -13.54 3.54 -15.47
CA PHE A 28 -13.40 3.49 -14.01
C PHE A 28 -14.79 3.52 -13.37
N SER A 29 -15.28 2.37 -12.93
CA SER A 29 -16.67 2.16 -12.52
C SER A 29 -16.77 1.40 -11.20
N PHE A 30 -17.90 1.54 -10.52
CA PHE A 30 -18.19 0.77 -9.31
C PHE A 30 -17.89 -0.72 -9.48
N GLY A 31 -17.11 -1.28 -8.56
CA GLY A 31 -16.69 -2.67 -8.57
C GLY A 31 -15.42 -2.97 -9.36
N ASP A 32 -14.84 -2.00 -10.07
CA ASP A 32 -13.49 -2.15 -10.63
C ASP A 32 -12.46 -2.24 -9.50
N VAL A 33 -11.52 -3.18 -9.62
CA VAL A 33 -10.40 -3.38 -8.67
C VAL A 33 -9.09 -3.37 -9.42
N PHE A 34 -8.13 -2.61 -8.90
CA PHE A 34 -6.78 -2.47 -9.44
C PHE A 34 -5.76 -2.97 -8.43
N VAL A 35 -4.82 -3.79 -8.88
CA VAL A 35 -3.61 -4.12 -8.11
C VAL A 35 -2.54 -3.12 -8.51
N VAL A 36 -1.80 -2.63 -7.52
CA VAL A 36 -0.78 -1.59 -7.71
C VAL A 36 0.56 -2.00 -7.14
N ASP A 37 1.60 -1.55 -7.83
CA ASP A 37 2.98 -1.49 -7.37
C ASP A 37 3.58 -0.15 -7.81
N ASP A 38 3.17 0.92 -7.15
CA ASP A 38 3.45 2.29 -7.59
C ASP A 38 4.75 2.84 -7.00
N PRO A 39 5.59 3.51 -7.80
CA PRO A 39 6.76 4.21 -7.28
C PRO A 39 6.38 5.30 -6.28
N LEU A 40 7.17 5.44 -5.21
CA LEU A 40 7.14 6.58 -4.30
C LEU A 40 8.42 7.40 -4.46
N THR A 41 8.30 8.71 -4.64
CA THR A 41 9.44 9.63 -4.86
C THR A 41 9.39 10.87 -3.96
N GLU A 42 10.51 11.56 -3.80
CA GLU A 42 10.57 12.81 -3.03
C GLU A 42 9.87 14.00 -3.70
N GLY A 43 9.85 14.02 -5.02
CA GLY A 43 9.26 15.08 -5.84
C GLY A 43 8.26 14.53 -6.86
N PRO A 44 7.42 15.40 -7.46
CA PRO A 44 6.36 14.98 -8.38
C PRO A 44 6.88 14.54 -9.76
N ALA A 45 8.14 14.80 -10.08
CA ALA A 45 8.76 14.35 -11.32
C ALA A 45 9.15 12.86 -11.23
N ALA A 46 8.91 12.09 -12.29
CA ALA A 46 9.14 10.64 -12.30
C ALA A 46 10.62 10.24 -12.11
N ASP A 47 11.55 11.14 -12.41
CA ASP A 47 13.00 10.98 -12.21
C ASP A 47 13.50 11.48 -10.85
N SER A 48 12.59 11.93 -9.98
CA SER A 48 12.92 12.30 -8.60
C SER A 48 13.44 11.09 -7.81
N ARG A 49 14.22 11.35 -6.75
CA ARG A 49 14.76 10.30 -5.89
C ARG A 49 13.65 9.39 -5.37
N ALA A 50 13.80 8.08 -5.61
CA ALA A 50 12.89 7.07 -5.10
C ALA A 50 13.04 6.92 -3.58
N VAL A 51 11.91 6.78 -2.88
CA VAL A 51 11.86 6.56 -1.42
C VAL A 51 11.23 5.22 -1.05
N GLY A 52 10.52 4.58 -1.97
CA GLY A 52 9.84 3.31 -1.73
C GLY A 52 8.85 2.96 -2.83
N ARG A 53 7.92 2.07 -2.50
CA ARG A 53 6.81 1.63 -3.35
C ARG A 53 5.50 1.57 -2.57
N ALA A 54 4.36 1.84 -3.21
CA ALA A 54 3.04 1.55 -2.68
C ALA A 54 2.51 0.28 -3.34
N GLN A 55 2.33 -0.77 -2.54
CA GLN A 55 1.94 -2.10 -3.01
C GLN A 55 0.63 -2.53 -2.38
N GLY A 56 -0.32 -2.98 -3.20
CA GLY A 56 -1.61 -3.44 -2.71
C GLY A 56 -2.68 -3.32 -3.77
N PHE A 57 -3.86 -2.80 -3.40
CA PHE A 57 -4.95 -2.61 -4.33
C PHE A 57 -5.84 -1.44 -3.94
N TYR A 58 -6.63 -0.98 -4.91
CA TYR A 58 -7.78 -0.12 -4.66
C TYR A 58 -9.00 -0.60 -5.43
N ALA A 59 -10.17 -0.28 -4.90
CA ALA A 59 -11.46 -0.61 -5.51
C ALA A 59 -12.33 0.64 -5.65
N PHE A 60 -13.04 0.77 -6.77
CA PHE A 60 -14.08 1.79 -6.93
C PHE A 60 -15.33 1.36 -6.16
N VAL A 61 -15.60 2.02 -5.03
CA VAL A 61 -16.62 1.58 -4.06
C VAL A 61 -17.88 2.45 -4.05
N SER A 62 -17.88 3.59 -4.74
CA SER A 62 -19.08 4.44 -4.83
C SER A 62 -19.96 4.07 -6.02
N ARG A 63 -21.27 3.92 -5.77
CA ARG A 63 -22.30 3.82 -6.81
C ARG A 63 -22.80 5.18 -7.30
N ARG A 64 -22.42 6.26 -6.62
CA ARG A 64 -22.83 7.64 -6.96
C ARG A 64 -21.86 8.22 -7.99
N ALA A 65 -22.36 8.57 -9.17
CA ALA A 65 -21.55 9.15 -10.24
C ALA A 65 -20.96 10.53 -9.87
N ASP A 66 -21.65 11.30 -9.03
CA ASP A 66 -21.28 12.63 -8.56
C ASP A 66 -20.42 12.63 -7.28
N ALA A 67 -20.16 11.47 -6.68
CA ALA A 67 -19.15 11.31 -5.63
C ALA A 67 -18.42 9.98 -5.81
N PRO A 68 -17.50 9.90 -6.78
CA PRO A 68 -16.63 8.74 -6.92
C PRO A 68 -15.74 8.61 -5.68
N ALA A 69 -15.52 7.38 -5.24
CA ALA A 69 -14.67 7.08 -4.10
C ALA A 69 -13.98 5.73 -4.30
N LEU A 70 -12.76 5.66 -3.77
CA LEU A 70 -11.97 4.44 -3.71
C LEU A 70 -11.96 3.88 -2.28
N LEU A 71 -11.77 2.58 -2.17
CA LEU A 71 -11.25 1.95 -0.96
C LEU A 71 -9.83 1.50 -1.27
N LEU A 72 -8.86 1.99 -0.51
CA LEU A 72 -7.45 1.65 -0.66
C LEU A 72 -7.05 0.64 0.42
N SER A 73 -6.19 -0.30 0.06
CA SER A 73 -5.44 -1.14 0.99
C SER A 73 -4.02 -1.26 0.45
N LEU A 74 -3.10 -0.50 1.05
CA LEU A 74 -1.75 -0.31 0.55
C LEU A 74 -0.71 -0.53 1.65
N ASN A 75 0.36 -1.23 1.31
CA ASN A 75 1.63 -1.23 2.03
C ASN A 75 2.58 -0.23 1.38
N LEU A 76 3.00 0.78 2.14
CA LEU A 76 4.09 1.66 1.77
C LEU A 76 5.40 0.98 2.15
N VAL A 77 6.09 0.40 1.18
CA VAL A 77 7.33 -0.36 1.35
C VAL A 77 8.52 0.56 1.11
N PHE A 78 9.26 0.86 2.18
CA PHE A 78 10.41 1.76 2.12
C PHE A 78 11.72 1.01 1.80
N ALA A 79 12.76 1.75 1.42
CA ALA A 79 14.06 1.18 1.02
C ALA A 79 14.73 0.30 2.11
N ASN A 80 14.43 0.53 3.38
CA ASN A 80 14.91 -0.29 4.50
C ASN A 80 14.03 -1.53 4.77
N ALA A 81 13.15 -1.91 3.84
CA ALA A 81 12.16 -2.98 3.93
C ALA A 81 11.13 -2.83 5.06
N SER A 82 11.10 -1.70 5.77
CA SER A 82 10.02 -1.39 6.71
C SER A 82 8.77 -0.98 5.96
N THR A 83 7.60 -1.25 6.53
CA THR A 83 6.32 -0.94 5.89
C THR A 83 5.40 -0.12 6.78
N VAL A 84 4.58 0.72 6.16
CA VAL A 84 3.42 1.36 6.78
C VAL A 84 2.18 0.90 6.03
N GLU A 85 1.16 0.44 6.75
CA GLU A 85 -0.09 -0.03 6.16
C GLU A 85 -1.16 1.05 6.23
N VAL A 86 -1.79 1.33 5.09
CA VAL A 86 -2.86 2.34 4.93
C VAL A 86 -4.08 1.65 4.36
N VAL A 87 -5.21 1.74 5.07
CA VAL A 87 -6.50 1.19 4.62
C VAL A 87 -7.58 2.24 4.81
N GLY A 88 -8.14 2.79 3.73
CA GLY A 88 -9.01 3.96 3.86
C GLY A 88 -9.96 4.21 2.71
N HIS A 89 -11.07 4.88 3.04
CA HIS A 89 -12.02 5.41 2.08
C HIS A 89 -11.52 6.76 1.53
N ASP A 90 -11.34 6.85 0.21
CA ASP A 90 -10.75 7.98 -0.49
C ASP A 90 -11.79 8.65 -1.41
N PRO A 91 -12.50 9.68 -0.92
CA PRO A 91 -13.46 10.42 -1.73
C PRO A 91 -12.73 11.34 -2.72
N LEU A 92 -12.75 10.99 -4.01
CA LEU A 92 -11.94 11.67 -5.04
C LEU A 92 -12.35 13.14 -5.26
N SER A 93 -13.56 13.53 -4.86
CA SER A 93 -14.04 14.91 -4.92
C SER A 93 -13.46 15.81 -3.82
N ALA A 94 -12.84 15.25 -2.77
CA ALA A 94 -12.25 16.03 -1.69
C ALA A 94 -10.83 16.52 -2.06
N PRO A 95 -10.50 17.80 -1.79
CA PRO A 95 -9.17 18.35 -2.10
C PRO A 95 -8.07 17.76 -1.22
N VAL A 96 -8.42 17.29 -0.02
CA VAL A 96 -7.53 16.61 0.93
C VAL A 96 -8.29 15.41 1.47
N ARG A 97 -7.64 14.24 1.45
CA ARG A 97 -8.26 12.97 1.83
C ARG A 97 -7.42 12.35 2.94
N GLU A 98 -8.04 12.12 4.08
CA GLU A 98 -7.37 11.51 5.24
C GLU A 98 -7.58 10.00 5.20
N LEU A 99 -6.47 9.25 5.15
CA LEU A 99 -6.47 7.79 5.13
C LEU A 99 -5.77 7.29 6.39
N PRO A 100 -6.37 6.40 7.19
CA PRO A 100 -5.76 5.97 8.43
C PRO A 100 -4.59 5.03 8.16
N VAL A 101 -3.55 5.19 8.97
CA VAL A 101 -2.47 4.21 9.12
C VAL A 101 -2.92 3.19 10.15
N VAL A 102 -3.08 1.95 9.71
CA VAL A 102 -3.62 0.85 10.53
C VAL A 102 -2.54 -0.04 11.14
N GLY A 103 -1.29 0.15 10.73
CA GLY A 103 -0.17 -0.63 11.23
C GLY A 103 1.14 -0.32 10.53
N GLY A 104 2.16 -1.09 10.88
CA GLY A 104 3.45 -1.06 10.22
C GLY A 104 4.38 -2.17 10.71
N SER A 105 5.47 -2.36 9.99
CA SER A 105 6.50 -3.36 10.25
C SER A 105 7.90 -2.74 10.29
N GLY A 106 8.89 -3.52 10.75
CA GLY A 106 10.27 -3.04 10.86
C GLY A 106 10.37 -1.81 11.78
N ALA A 107 10.95 -0.73 11.25
CA ALA A 107 11.07 0.56 11.92
C ALA A 107 9.70 1.18 12.31
N PHE A 108 8.62 0.78 11.63
CA PHE A 108 7.26 1.29 11.87
C PHE A 108 6.39 0.29 12.64
N ARG A 109 6.99 -0.63 13.39
CA ARG A 109 6.24 -1.60 14.21
C ARG A 109 5.27 -0.87 15.14
N LEU A 110 4.00 -1.27 15.12
CA LEU A 110 2.90 -0.66 15.88
C LEU A 110 2.61 0.80 15.49
N ALA A 111 3.03 1.24 14.30
CA ALA A 111 2.69 2.57 13.82
C ALA A 111 1.18 2.74 13.68
N LEU A 112 0.69 3.85 14.21
CA LEU A 112 -0.68 4.35 14.04
C LEU A 112 -0.58 5.81 13.58
N GLY A 113 -1.60 6.31 12.92
CA GLY A 113 -1.59 7.68 12.41
C GLY A 113 -2.50 7.85 11.21
N TYR A 114 -2.12 8.75 10.31
CA TYR A 114 -2.88 9.04 9.11
C TYR A 114 -1.99 9.57 7.98
N VAL A 115 -2.50 9.48 6.76
CA VAL A 115 -1.96 10.15 5.58
C VAL A 115 -2.93 11.22 5.15
N LEU A 116 -2.43 12.40 4.79
CA LEU A 116 -3.17 13.38 4.00
C LEU A 116 -2.76 13.25 2.53
N ALA A 117 -3.68 12.78 1.70
CA ALA A 117 -3.49 12.62 0.26
C ALA A 117 -4.09 13.81 -0.50
N ARG A 118 -3.36 14.29 -1.51
CA ARG A 118 -3.77 15.36 -2.44
C ARG A 118 -3.46 14.93 -3.87
N THR A 119 -4.32 15.28 -4.80
CA THR A 119 -4.09 15.00 -6.23
C THR A 119 -3.21 16.09 -6.79
N HIS A 120 -1.95 15.76 -7.11
CA HIS A 120 -1.02 16.71 -7.73
C HIS A 120 -1.26 16.80 -9.24
N LYS A 121 -1.46 15.65 -9.88
CA LYS A 121 -1.80 15.53 -11.30
C LYS A 121 -2.75 14.36 -11.50
N LEU A 122 -3.70 14.51 -12.42
CA LEU A 122 -4.59 13.45 -12.88
C LEU A 122 -4.83 13.62 -14.38
N ASP A 123 -4.56 12.58 -15.16
CA ASP A 123 -5.05 12.44 -16.51
C ASP A 123 -6.31 11.57 -16.50
N ILE A 124 -7.46 12.21 -16.71
CA ILE A 124 -8.76 11.52 -16.65
C ILE A 124 -8.94 10.53 -17.81
N SER A 125 -8.24 10.73 -18.93
CA SER A 125 -8.39 9.88 -20.11
C SER A 125 -7.70 8.54 -19.94
N THR A 126 -6.55 8.53 -19.27
CA THR A 126 -5.75 7.32 -19.02
C THR A 126 -5.98 6.75 -17.63
N GLY A 127 -6.33 7.59 -16.66
CA GLY A 127 -6.35 7.29 -15.24
C GLY A 127 -5.02 7.53 -14.54
N ASP A 128 -3.96 7.94 -15.24
CA ASP A 128 -2.65 8.14 -14.63
C ASP A 128 -2.69 9.32 -13.64
N ALA A 129 -2.11 9.12 -12.47
CA ALA A 129 -2.14 10.11 -11.39
C ALA A 129 -0.79 10.23 -10.67
N VAL A 130 -0.50 11.45 -10.22
CA VAL A 130 0.54 11.74 -9.23
C VAL A 130 -0.16 12.26 -7.99
N LEU A 131 0.02 11.56 -6.86
CA LEU A 131 -0.60 11.89 -5.59
C LEU A 131 0.47 12.36 -4.61
N GLU A 132 0.30 13.54 -4.02
CA GLU A 132 1.10 13.99 -2.89
C GLU A 132 0.56 13.36 -1.60
N TRP A 133 1.41 12.64 -0.87
CA TRP A 133 1.06 11.97 0.37
C TRP A 133 1.88 12.57 1.52
N GLU A 134 1.20 13.02 2.57
CA GLU A 134 1.82 13.48 3.82
C GLU A 134 1.48 12.50 4.95
N LEU A 135 2.46 11.67 5.32
CA LEU A 135 2.37 10.67 6.37
C LEU A 135 2.65 11.27 7.75
N HIS A 136 1.71 11.12 8.67
CA HIS A 136 1.81 11.49 10.08
C HIS A 136 1.66 10.26 10.96
N LEU A 137 2.69 9.94 11.75
CA LEU A 137 2.66 8.81 12.69
C LEU A 137 2.54 9.32 14.13
N ALA A 138 1.72 8.65 14.92
CA ALA A 138 1.59 8.89 16.35
C ALA A 138 2.90 8.54 17.07
N GLY A 139 3.31 9.38 18.04
CA GLY A 139 4.51 9.14 18.85
C GLY A 139 5.85 9.45 18.17
N SER A 140 5.88 9.82 16.88
CA SER A 140 7.08 10.42 16.29
C SER A 140 7.15 11.89 16.71
N ASN A 141 8.07 12.26 17.60
CA ASN A 141 8.36 13.66 17.86
C ASN A 141 8.79 14.30 16.54
N SER A 142 7.99 15.26 16.07
CA SER A 142 8.12 15.95 14.80
C SER A 142 9.42 16.75 14.73
N THR A 143 10.51 16.09 14.35
CA THR A 143 11.65 16.73 13.70
C THR A 143 11.81 16.11 12.33
N GLN A 144 11.43 16.91 11.35
CA GLN A 144 11.62 16.68 9.93
C GLN A 144 13.11 16.48 9.66
N GLY A 145 13.55 15.22 9.54
CA GLY A 145 14.94 14.94 9.22
C GLY A 145 15.35 13.47 9.27
N ASP A 146 14.80 12.66 10.18
CA ASP A 146 15.33 11.31 10.36
C ASP A 146 14.28 10.28 10.81
N LEU A 147 13.59 9.70 9.84
CA LEU A 147 12.77 8.49 10.06
C LEU A 147 13.59 7.20 9.87
N THR A 148 14.92 7.28 9.72
CA THR A 148 15.78 6.09 9.65
C THR A 148 16.11 5.51 11.03
N ALA A 149 15.76 6.22 12.11
CA ALA A 149 16.19 5.91 13.48
C ALA A 149 15.08 5.47 14.45
N ALA A 150 13.94 4.96 13.97
CA ALA A 150 12.97 4.29 14.85
C ALA A 150 13.55 2.95 15.31
N THR A 151 14.35 3.00 16.37
CA THR A 151 14.97 1.83 17.01
C THR A 151 13.91 1.13 17.85
N ALA A 152 13.70 -0.16 17.60
CA ALA A 152 12.79 -0.98 18.39
C ALA A 152 13.19 -0.96 19.88
N PRO A 153 12.23 -0.97 20.82
CA PRO A 153 12.55 -1.13 22.23
C PRO A 153 13.25 -2.48 22.48
N SER A 154 14.37 -2.43 23.21
CA SER A 154 15.20 -3.58 23.59
C SER A 154 14.43 -4.54 24.49
N PRO A 155 14.47 -5.87 24.26
CA PRO A 155 13.82 -6.85 25.11
C PRO A 155 14.75 -7.21 26.28
N ASN A 156 14.88 -6.36 27.28
CA ASN A 156 15.57 -6.72 28.53
C ASN A 156 14.77 -6.28 29.75
N GLY A 157 13.85 -7.14 30.16
CA GLY A 157 13.29 -7.21 31.50
C GLY A 157 13.37 -8.65 31.98
N SER A 158 14.15 -8.91 33.03
CA SER A 158 14.51 -10.24 33.50
C SER A 158 13.47 -10.90 34.42
N SER A 159 13.35 -12.23 34.25
CA SER A 159 12.89 -13.29 35.17
C SER A 159 11.38 -13.54 35.37
N SER A 160 10.87 -14.68 34.84
CA SER A 160 10.64 -15.90 35.64
C SER A 160 9.95 -17.04 34.84
N SER A 161 10.40 -18.27 35.11
CA SER A 161 9.88 -19.59 34.72
C SER A 161 9.92 -20.02 33.25
N SER A 162 10.87 -20.90 32.95
CA SER A 162 10.94 -21.71 31.73
C SER A 162 9.93 -22.87 31.80
N SER A 163 8.97 -22.90 30.88
CA SER A 163 8.39 -24.16 30.40
C SER A 163 8.77 -24.31 28.92
N SER A 164 9.55 -25.35 28.61
CA SER A 164 9.92 -25.67 27.23
C SER A 164 8.73 -26.34 26.54
N ALA A 165 7.86 -25.54 25.91
CA ALA A 165 6.95 -26.04 24.89
C ALA A 165 7.70 -26.14 23.57
N SER A 166 7.97 -27.37 23.11
CA SER A 166 8.47 -27.63 21.76
C SER A 166 7.38 -27.27 20.75
N TYR A 167 7.55 -26.18 20.01
CA TYR A 167 6.70 -25.87 18.87
C TYR A 167 7.28 -26.52 17.61
N THR A 168 6.72 -27.66 17.22
CA THR A 168 6.89 -28.17 15.86
C THR A 168 6.12 -27.23 14.92
N VAL A 169 6.83 -26.49 14.08
CA VAL A 169 6.22 -25.65 13.03
C VAL A 169 5.59 -26.58 12.00
N HIS A 170 4.29 -26.85 12.17
CA HIS A 170 3.51 -27.48 11.12
C HIS A 170 3.19 -26.40 10.09
N LEU A 171 3.89 -26.41 8.95
CA LEU A 171 3.49 -25.55 7.83
C LEU A 171 2.01 -25.88 7.49
N PRO A 172 1.11 -24.89 7.48
CA PRO A 172 -0.29 -25.15 7.13
C PRO A 172 -0.36 -25.56 5.65
N LEU A 173 -1.20 -26.55 5.37
CA LEU A 173 -1.47 -27.15 4.05
C LEU A 173 -1.73 -26.15 2.90
N LEU A 174 -1.98 -24.88 3.22
CA LEU A 174 -2.14 -23.80 2.23
C LEU A 174 -0.86 -23.54 1.41
N PHE A 175 0.33 -23.75 1.98
CA PHE A 175 1.59 -23.55 1.25
C PHE A 175 1.85 -24.65 0.21
N ILE A 176 1.38 -25.87 0.47
CA ILE A 176 1.46 -27.00 -0.49
C ILE A 176 0.46 -26.76 -1.64
N PHE A 177 -0.70 -26.17 -1.37
CA PHE A 177 -1.69 -25.86 -2.41
C PHE A 177 -1.19 -24.80 -3.39
N ILE A 178 -0.46 -23.78 -2.92
CA ILE A 178 0.11 -22.73 -3.79
C ILE A 178 1.20 -23.30 -4.70
N VAL A 179 2.08 -24.16 -4.19
CA VAL A 179 3.11 -24.81 -5.02
C VAL A 179 2.47 -25.76 -6.04
N HIS A 180 1.45 -26.53 -5.65
CA HIS A 180 0.79 -27.48 -6.55
C HIS A 180 -0.01 -26.81 -7.68
N VAL A 181 -0.68 -25.68 -7.39
CA VAL A 181 -1.40 -24.88 -8.39
C VAL A 181 -0.43 -24.14 -9.33
N LEU A 182 0.75 -23.75 -8.86
CA LEU A 182 1.78 -23.14 -9.71
C LEU A 182 2.48 -24.16 -10.61
N THR A 183 2.65 -25.42 -10.18
CA THR A 183 3.19 -26.49 -11.03
C THR A 183 2.19 -27.01 -12.05
N SER A 184 0.90 -27.12 -11.73
CA SER A 184 -0.09 -27.66 -12.67
C SER A 184 -0.35 -26.74 -13.88
N LYS A 185 -0.21 -25.41 -13.70
CA LYS A 185 -0.35 -24.44 -14.79
C LYS A 185 0.87 -24.32 -15.71
N MET A 186 2.00 -24.92 -15.35
CA MET A 186 3.19 -24.97 -16.20
C MET A 186 3.21 -26.22 -17.10
N GLU A 187 2.40 -27.25 -16.82
CA GLU A 187 2.30 -28.47 -17.63
C GLU A 187 1.15 -28.46 -18.65
N GLU A 188 0.11 -27.63 -18.47
CA GLU A 188 -0.99 -27.48 -19.45
C GLU A 188 -0.65 -26.53 -20.63
N GLY A 189 0.61 -26.08 -20.71
CA GLY A 189 1.11 -25.15 -21.73
C GLY A 189 1.98 -25.79 -22.83
N ASN A 190 1.84 -27.09 -23.10
CA ASN A 190 2.48 -27.76 -24.24
C ASN A 190 1.53 -28.72 -24.96
#